data_AF-A0A7S1GE17-F1
#
_entry.id   AF-A0A7S1GE17-F1
#
_cell.length_a   1.000
_cell.length_b   1.000
_cell.length_c   1.000
_cell.angle_alpha   90.00
_cell.angle_beta   90.00
_cell.angle_gamma   90.00
#
_symmetry.space_group_name_H-M   'P 1'
#
loop_
_entity.id
_entity.type
_entity.pdbx_description
1 polymer ?
#
loop_
_entity_poly.entity_id
_entity_poly.type
_entity_poly.pdbx_seq_one_letter_code
_entity_poly.pdbx_strand_id
1 'polypeptide(L)'
;ENEPLRKLVAAGGGVKGIEFVFVSACHSGDVGQAFADAGVPHVVACRWDSKVPDHAAAIFSRNFYLALFTGKTLQEAFDIGHAAVLAAPMPLDAATGRPRKPAAVKFMLLPPYANHDVAIFPDAAPGKYVDETPPPIVTS
;
A
#
# COMPACT_ATOMS: atom_id res chain seq x y z
N GLU A 1 17.60 11.33 2.21
CA GLU A 1 18.57 10.67 1.31
C GLU A 1 18.19 9.20 1.16
N ASN A 2 18.15 8.66 -0.07
CA ASN A 2 17.78 7.26 -0.34
C ASN A 2 18.80 6.54 -1.24
N GLU A 3 20.08 6.90 -1.14
CA GLU A 3 21.17 6.33 -1.94
C GLU A 3 21.28 4.80 -1.84
N PRO A 4 21.11 4.15 -0.66
CA PRO A 4 21.14 2.70 -0.57
C PRO A 4 20.04 2.02 -1.39
N LEU A 5 18.82 2.58 -1.40
CA LEU A 5 17.69 2.06 -2.15
C LEU A 5 17.93 2.15 -3.66
N ARG A 6 18.48 3.28 -4.13
CA ARG A 6 18.84 3.48 -5.54
C ARG A 6 19.90 2.47 -5.99
N LYS A 7 20.90 2.20 -5.14
CA LYS A 7 21.92 1.17 -5.42
C LYS A 7 21.32 -0.22 -5.51
N LEU A 8 20.35 -0.54 -4.63
CA LEU A 8 19.68 -1.84 -4.62
C LEU A 8 18.82 -2.05 -5.88
N VAL A 9 18.05 -1.03 -6.28
CA VAL A 9 17.29 -1.04 -7.54
C VAL A 9 18.22 -1.15 -8.75
N ALA A 10 19.33 -0.41 -8.77
CA ALA A 10 20.31 -0.49 -9.85
C ALA A 10 20.98 -1.88 -9.94
N ALA A 11 21.31 -2.49 -8.80
CA ALA A 11 21.88 -3.84 -8.75
C ALA A 11 20.90 -4.91 -9.28
N GLY A 12 19.59 -4.67 -9.15
CA GLY A 12 18.54 -5.53 -9.70
C GLY A 12 18.26 -5.35 -11.21
N GLY A 13 19.06 -4.55 -11.92
CA GLY A 13 18.82 -4.24 -13.35
C GLY A 13 18.07 -2.92 -13.59
N GLY A 14 17.91 -2.09 -12.55
CA GLY A 14 17.17 -0.84 -12.59
C GLY A 14 15.65 -1.05 -12.43
N VAL A 15 14.88 0.00 -12.73
CA VAL A 15 13.40 -0.06 -12.68
C VAL A 15 12.77 -0.69 -13.93
N LYS A 16 13.60 -1.18 -14.88
CA LYS A 16 13.10 -1.81 -16.11
C LYS A 16 12.35 -3.10 -15.76
N GLY A 17 11.07 -3.14 -16.10
CA GLY A 17 10.18 -4.27 -15.80
C GLY A 17 9.44 -4.17 -14.47
N ILE A 18 9.65 -3.10 -13.68
CA ILE A 18 8.84 -2.80 -12.52
C ILE A 18 7.67 -1.92 -12.97
N GLU A 19 6.46 -2.47 -12.94
CA GLU A 19 5.23 -1.74 -13.30
C GLU A 19 4.67 -0.96 -12.10
N PHE A 20 4.78 -1.54 -10.90
CA PHE A 20 4.18 -1.01 -9.69
C PHE A 20 4.97 -1.43 -8.43
N VAL A 21 5.06 -0.54 -7.44
CA VAL A 21 5.64 -0.82 -6.11
C VAL A 21 4.65 -0.46 -5.01
N PHE A 22 4.43 -1.38 -4.07
CA PHE A 22 3.67 -1.15 -2.85
C PHE A 22 4.60 -1.11 -1.63
N VAL A 23 4.71 0.04 -0.97
CA VAL A 23 5.62 0.23 0.17
C VAL A 23 4.86 0.17 1.50
N SER A 24 4.74 -1.03 2.04
CA SER A 24 4.13 -1.31 3.35
C SER A 24 5.14 -1.13 4.51
N ALA A 25 5.53 0.11 4.81
CA ALA A 25 6.40 0.41 5.94
C ALA A 25 6.00 1.71 6.66
N CYS A 26 6.25 1.79 7.96
CA CYS A 26 6.05 3.02 8.73
C CYS A 26 7.01 4.11 8.23
N HIS A 27 6.52 5.34 8.05
CA HIS A 27 7.29 6.45 7.46
C HIS A 27 7.81 6.19 6.04
N SER A 28 7.11 5.37 5.24
CA SER A 28 7.54 5.00 3.90
C SER A 28 7.41 6.09 2.83
N GLY A 29 6.95 7.29 3.19
CA GLY A 29 6.81 8.41 2.25
C GLY A 29 8.10 8.70 1.48
N ASP A 30 9.24 8.79 2.18
CA ASP A 30 10.54 9.09 1.56
C ASP A 30 11.04 7.92 0.69
N VAL A 31 10.76 6.69 1.10
CA VAL A 31 11.10 5.47 0.34
C VAL A 31 10.25 5.37 -0.93
N GLY A 32 8.94 5.65 -0.81
CA GLY A 32 8.02 5.68 -1.94
C GLY A 32 8.41 6.74 -2.95
N GLN A 33 8.76 7.94 -2.48
CA GLN A 33 9.27 9.00 -3.35
C GLN A 33 10.57 8.59 -4.04
N ALA A 34 11.47 7.89 -3.36
CA ALA A 34 12.70 7.41 -3.99
C ALA A 34 12.47 6.38 -5.09
N PHE A 35 11.46 5.51 -4.98
CA PHE A 35 11.07 4.62 -6.07
C PHE A 35 10.50 5.40 -7.27
N ALA A 36 9.63 6.38 -7.00
CA ALA A 36 9.10 7.26 -8.05
C ALA A 36 10.21 8.05 -8.76
N ASP A 37 11.14 8.65 -8.00
CA ASP A 37 12.30 9.38 -8.51
C ASP A 37 13.28 8.47 -9.27
N ALA A 38 13.33 7.18 -8.94
CA ALA A 38 14.10 6.18 -9.67
C ALA A 38 13.45 5.75 -11.00
N GLY A 39 12.22 6.22 -11.29
CA GLY A 39 11.51 5.97 -12.54
C GLY A 39 10.50 4.83 -12.48
N VAL A 40 10.12 4.35 -11.30
CA VAL A 40 8.99 3.41 -11.18
C VAL A 40 7.71 4.14 -11.60
N PRO A 41 6.90 3.58 -12.53
CA PRO A 41 5.71 4.25 -13.05
C PRO A 41 4.66 4.54 -11.97
N HIS A 42 4.49 3.59 -11.04
CA HIS A 42 3.45 3.65 -10.05
C HIS A 42 3.96 3.18 -8.68
N VAL A 43 3.74 3.99 -7.66
CA VAL A 43 4.14 3.66 -6.29
C VAL A 43 3.01 4.00 -5.33
N VAL A 44 2.58 3.01 -4.56
CA VAL A 44 1.73 3.23 -3.38
C VAL A 44 2.62 3.26 -2.16
N ALA A 45 2.57 4.36 -1.42
CA ALA A 45 3.33 4.56 -0.20
C ALA A 45 2.44 5.13 0.89
N CYS A 46 2.95 5.18 2.10
CA CYS A 46 2.19 5.65 3.24
C CYS A 46 3.02 6.66 4.04
N ARG A 47 2.57 7.91 4.09
CA ARG A 47 3.19 8.97 4.89
C ARG A 47 2.46 9.06 6.22
N TRP A 48 3.21 8.92 7.30
CA TRP A 48 2.64 8.89 8.63
C TRP A 48 3.35 9.88 9.53
N ASP A 49 2.55 10.67 10.26
CA ASP A 49 2.98 11.57 11.33
C ASP A 49 3.15 10.83 12.68
N SER A 50 2.71 9.57 12.74
CA SER A 50 2.71 8.70 13.92
C SER A 50 2.63 7.23 13.49
N LYS A 51 2.95 6.27 14.37
CA LYS A 51 2.89 4.82 14.05
C LYS A 51 1.58 4.46 13.35
N VAL A 52 1.67 3.77 12.22
CA VAL A 52 0.51 3.12 11.59
C VAL A 52 -0.12 2.20 12.62
N PRO A 53 -1.43 2.32 12.90
CA PRO A 53 -2.12 1.20 13.50
C PRO A 53 -2.08 0.09 12.44
N ASP A 54 -1.38 -1.02 12.70
CA ASP A 54 -1.24 -2.17 11.79
C ASP A 54 -2.59 -2.56 11.13
N HIS A 55 -3.68 -2.36 11.87
CA HIS A 55 -5.06 -2.49 11.42
C HIS A 55 -5.41 -1.67 10.16
N ALA A 56 -5.04 -0.39 10.08
CA ALA A 56 -5.35 0.46 8.92
C ALA A 56 -4.58 0.03 7.67
N ALA A 57 -3.29 -0.33 7.83
CA ALA A 57 -2.49 -0.88 6.74
C ALA A 57 -3.04 -2.23 6.26
N ALA A 58 -3.46 -3.11 7.17
CA ALA A 58 -4.07 -4.39 6.83
C ALA A 58 -5.39 -4.21 6.05
N ILE A 59 -6.27 -3.33 6.52
CA ILE A 59 -7.54 -3.03 5.82
C ILE A 59 -7.29 -2.44 4.44
N PHE A 60 -6.39 -1.46 4.34
CA PHE A 60 -6.04 -0.86 3.06
C PHE A 60 -5.50 -1.92 2.10
N SER A 61 -4.46 -2.66 2.51
CA SER A 61 -3.78 -3.67 1.67
C SER A 61 -4.77 -4.73 1.18
N ARG A 62 -5.61 -5.26 2.07
CA ARG A 62 -6.59 -6.29 1.71
C ARG A 62 -7.56 -5.81 0.64
N ASN A 63 -8.14 -4.63 0.81
CA ASN A 63 -9.14 -4.12 -0.13
C ASN A 63 -8.49 -3.62 -1.44
N PHE A 64 -7.30 -3.03 -1.34
CA PHE A 64 -6.49 -2.62 -2.48
C PHE A 64 -6.12 -3.81 -3.38
N TYR A 65 -5.51 -4.86 -2.82
CA TYR A 65 -5.11 -6.03 -3.61
C TYR A 65 -6.32 -6.80 -4.16
N LEU A 66 -7.41 -6.92 -3.39
CA LEU A 66 -8.64 -7.53 -3.88
C LEU A 66 -9.17 -6.78 -5.11
N ALA A 67 -9.22 -5.43 -5.04
CA ALA A 67 -9.64 -4.62 -6.17
C ALA A 67 -8.76 -4.86 -7.41
N LEU A 68 -7.43 -4.81 -7.25
CA LEU A 68 -6.48 -5.08 -8.34
C LEU A 68 -6.72 -6.44 -9.01
N PHE A 69 -6.85 -7.51 -8.21
CA PHE A 69 -7.06 -8.86 -8.75
C PHE A 69 -8.45 -9.07 -9.38
N THR A 70 -9.40 -8.18 -9.09
CA THR A 70 -10.72 -8.17 -9.75
C THR A 70 -10.78 -7.30 -11.01
N GLY A 71 -9.62 -6.86 -11.52
CA GLY A 71 -9.52 -6.11 -12.76
C GLY A 71 -9.72 -4.60 -12.61
N LYS A 72 -9.71 -4.07 -11.38
CA LYS A 72 -9.72 -2.61 -11.15
C LYS A 72 -8.38 -2.00 -11.55
N THR A 73 -8.45 -0.76 -12.02
CA THR A 73 -7.24 0.04 -12.23
C THR A 73 -6.53 0.32 -10.91
N LEU A 74 -5.25 0.69 -10.99
CA LEU A 74 -4.47 1.06 -9.82
C LEU A 74 -5.09 2.25 -9.07
N GLN A 75 -5.60 3.25 -9.78
CA GLN A 75 -6.31 4.40 -9.22
C GLN A 75 -7.57 3.95 -8.47
N GLU A 76 -8.45 3.19 -9.12
CA GLU A 76 -9.68 2.66 -8.48
C GLU A 76 -9.36 1.79 -7.25
N ALA A 77 -8.36 0.92 -7.35
CA ALA A 77 -7.95 0.06 -6.25
C ALA A 77 -7.43 0.88 -5.05
N PHE A 78 -6.65 1.93 -5.31
CA PHE A 78 -6.18 2.87 -4.29
C PHE A 78 -7.35 3.56 -3.59
N ASP A 79 -8.32 4.06 -4.36
CA ASP A 79 -9.50 4.75 -3.84
C ASP A 79 -10.38 3.80 -3.00
N ILE A 80 -10.55 2.55 -3.44
CA ILE A 80 -11.25 1.50 -2.69
C ILE A 80 -10.54 1.21 -1.35
N GLY A 81 -9.21 1.03 -1.38
CA GLY A 81 -8.42 0.81 -0.16
C GLY A 81 -8.57 1.97 0.83
N HIS A 82 -8.51 3.21 0.32
CA HIS A 82 -8.65 4.42 1.13
C HIS A 82 -10.06 4.52 1.74
N ALA A 83 -11.10 4.30 0.94
CA ALA A 83 -12.49 4.30 1.39
C ALA A 83 -12.75 3.22 2.45
N ALA A 84 -12.16 2.03 2.31
CA ALA A 84 -12.29 0.94 3.28
C ALA A 84 -11.70 1.32 4.65
N VAL A 85 -10.56 2.00 4.68
CA VAL A 85 -9.96 2.50 5.95
C VAL A 85 -10.84 3.56 6.59
N LEU A 86 -11.42 4.47 5.81
CA LEU A 86 -12.32 5.50 6.32
C LEU A 86 -13.63 4.93 6.87
N ALA A 87 -14.13 3.85 6.26
CA ALA A 87 -15.37 3.18 6.67
C ALA A 87 -15.19 2.21 7.84
N ALA A 88 -13.94 1.81 8.14
CA ALA A 88 -13.67 0.79 9.15
C ALA A 88 -13.97 1.30 10.57
N PRO A 89 -14.62 0.47 11.41
CA PRO A 89 -14.73 0.79 12.82
C PRO A 89 -13.34 0.84 13.46
N MET A 90 -13.04 1.94 14.15
CA MET A 90 -11.76 2.11 14.81
C MET A 90 -11.68 1.20 16.04
N PRO A 91 -10.58 0.43 16.20
CA PRO A 91 -10.34 -0.29 17.44
C PRO A 91 -10.35 0.69 18.62
N LEU A 92 -11.05 0.31 19.68
CA LEU A 92 -10.97 1.01 20.95
C LEU A 92 -9.52 1.00 21.43
N ASP A 93 -9.04 2.13 21.94
CA ASP A 93 -7.75 2.16 22.60
C ASP A 93 -7.84 1.31 23.88
N ALA A 94 -7.02 0.25 23.95
CA ALA A 94 -7.06 -0.71 25.05
C ALA A 94 -6.77 -0.08 26.43
N ALA A 95 -6.08 1.07 26.47
CA ALA A 95 -5.74 1.76 27.72
C ALA A 95 -6.79 2.79 28.14
N THR A 96 -7.52 3.39 27.20
CA THR A 96 -8.47 4.47 27.50
C THR A 96 -9.94 4.14 27.24
N GLY A 97 -10.24 3.01 26.57
CA GLY A 97 -11.59 2.62 26.18
C GLY A 97 -12.27 3.60 25.23
N ARG A 98 -11.53 4.57 24.68
CA ARG A 98 -12.03 5.57 23.75
C ARG A 98 -11.64 5.17 22.33
N PRO A 99 -12.47 5.49 21.32
CA PRO A 99 -12.05 5.35 19.94
C PRO A 99 -10.78 6.18 19.74
N ARG A 100 -9.72 5.55 19.20
CA ARG A 100 -8.55 6.34 18.77
C ARG A 100 -9.03 7.38 17.77
N LYS A 101 -8.56 8.62 17.90
CA LYS A 101 -8.68 9.57 16.78
C LYS A 101 -8.02 8.91 15.57
N PRO A 102 -8.59 9.03 14.36
CA PRO A 102 -7.85 8.66 13.17
C PRO A 102 -6.55 9.45 13.23
N ALA A 103 -5.41 8.77 13.40
CA ALA A 103 -4.17 9.33 12.88
C ALA A 103 -4.48 9.64 11.42
N ALA A 104 -4.11 10.82 10.94
CA ALA A 104 -4.39 11.19 9.56
C ALA A 104 -3.60 10.25 8.65
N VAL A 105 -4.26 9.16 8.26
CA VAL A 105 -3.67 8.14 7.41
C VAL A 105 -3.48 8.78 6.04
N LYS A 106 -2.22 9.05 5.68
CA LYS A 106 -1.91 9.62 4.37
C LYS A 106 -1.29 8.55 3.49
N PHE A 107 -2.15 7.66 2.98
CA PHE A 107 -1.78 6.88 1.81
C PHE A 107 -1.49 7.84 0.66
N MET A 108 -0.49 7.51 -0.14
CA MET A 108 -0.02 8.30 -1.27
C MET A 108 0.08 7.40 -2.48
N LEU A 109 -0.41 7.91 -3.60
CA LEU A 109 -0.19 7.35 -4.91
C LEU A 109 0.77 8.27 -5.66
N LEU A 110 1.88 7.73 -6.11
CA LEU A 110 3.01 8.44 -6.70
C LEU A 110 3.34 7.88 -8.09
N PRO A 111 3.88 8.72 -9.00
CA PRO A 111 4.07 10.17 -8.87
C PRO A 111 2.74 10.94 -8.78
N PRO A 112 2.67 12.06 -8.04
CA PRO A 112 1.46 12.87 -8.03
C PRO A 112 1.21 13.35 -9.48
N TYR A 113 -0.02 13.22 -9.96
CA TYR A 113 -0.47 13.60 -11.32
C TYR A 113 -0.05 12.66 -12.46
N ALA A 114 0.55 11.50 -12.18
CA ALA A 114 0.70 10.47 -13.20
C ALA A 114 -0.67 9.83 -13.52
N ASN A 115 -0.81 9.26 -14.72
CA ASN A 115 -1.98 8.46 -15.06
C ASN A 115 -1.88 7.09 -14.36
N HIS A 116 -2.72 6.87 -13.36
CA HIS A 116 -2.82 5.60 -12.62
C HIS A 116 -4.03 4.75 -13.03
N ASP A 117 -4.78 5.16 -14.06
CA ASP A 117 -5.90 4.40 -14.63
C ASP A 117 -5.39 3.24 -15.51
N VAL A 118 -4.56 2.38 -14.91
CA VAL A 118 -3.97 1.20 -15.55
C VAL A 118 -4.34 -0.06 -14.77
N ALA A 119 -4.73 -1.12 -15.48
CA ALA A 119 -4.91 -2.42 -14.88
C ALA A 119 -3.55 -3.13 -14.78
N ILE A 120 -3.09 -3.43 -13.56
CA ILE A 120 -1.81 -4.13 -13.33
C ILE A 120 -1.92 -5.63 -13.62
N PHE A 121 -3.13 -6.19 -13.50
CA PHE A 121 -3.39 -7.60 -13.76
C PHE A 121 -4.51 -7.79 -14.82
N PRO A 122 -4.32 -7.27 -16.05
CA PRO A 122 -5.37 -7.30 -17.08
C PRO A 122 -5.71 -8.73 -17.53
N ASP A 123 -4.73 -9.63 -17.49
CA ASP A 123 -4.85 -11.02 -17.94
C ASP A 123 -5.01 -12.01 -16.77
N ALA A 124 -5.31 -11.52 -15.56
CA ALA A 124 -5.58 -12.42 -14.44
C ALA A 124 -6.76 -13.34 -14.78
N ALA A 125 -6.51 -14.66 -14.74
CA ALA A 125 -7.56 -15.63 -15.00
C ALA A 125 -8.72 -15.43 -14.01
N PRO A 126 -9.97 -15.47 -14.47
CA PRO A 126 -11.12 -15.34 -13.59
C PRO A 126 -11.09 -16.46 -12.54
N GLY A 127 -11.19 -16.09 -11.28
CA GLY A 127 -11.06 -17.01 -10.17
C GLY A 127 -11.45 -16.36 -8.84
N LYS A 128 -11.59 -17.20 -7.81
CA LYS A 128 -11.80 -16.69 -6.46
C LYS A 128 -10.45 -16.26 -5.88
N TYR A 129 -10.36 -15.02 -5.38
CA TYR A 129 -9.22 -14.60 -4.58
C TYR A 129 -9.07 -15.52 -3.36
N VAL A 130 -7.89 -16.11 -3.21
CA VAL A 130 -7.50 -16.93 -2.04
C VAL A 130 -6.38 -16.21 -1.33
N ASP A 131 -6.64 -15.81 -0.09
CA ASP A 131 -5.61 -15.31 0.82
C ASP A 131 -4.97 -16.52 1.51
N GLU A 132 -3.77 -16.90 1.08
CA GLU A 132 -3.01 -18.00 1.68
C GLU A 132 -2.12 -17.56 2.87
N THR A 133 -2.37 -16.37 3.43
CA THR A 133 -1.65 -15.92 4.62
C THR A 133 -1.82 -16.95 5.75
N PRO A 134 -0.71 -17.57 6.23
CA PRO A 134 -0.80 -18.51 7.34
C PRO A 134 -1.39 -17.82 8.57
N PRO A 135 -2.18 -18.54 9.40
CA PRO A 135 -2.68 -17.96 10.64
C PRO A 135 -1.51 -17.49 11.52
N PRO A 136 -1.67 -16.43 12.32
CA PRO A 136 -0.62 -15.94 13.20
C PRO A 136 -0.10 -17.07 14.10
N ILE A 137 1.22 -17.20 14.21
CA ILE A 137 1.83 -18.14 15.16
C ILE A 137 1.50 -17.63 16.56
N VAL A 138 0.63 -18.35 17.28
CA VAL A 138 0.33 -18.05 18.68
C VAL A 138 1.47 -18.64 19.52
N THR A 139 2.39 -17.80 19.96
CA THR A 139 3.38 -18.20 20.97
C THR A 139 2.76 -18.03 22.36
N SER A 140 2.57 -19.13 23.08
CA SER A 140 2.13 -19.17 24.48
C SER A 140 3.17 -18.60 25.44
#